data_AF-A0A484FG33-F1
#
_entry.id   AF-A0A484FG33-F1
#
_cell.length_a   1.000
_cell.length_b   1.000
_cell.length_c   1.000
_cell.angle_alpha   90.00
_cell.angle_beta   90.00
_cell.angle_gamma   90.00
#
_symmetry.space_group_name_H-M   'P 1'
#
loop_
_entity.id
_entity.type
_entity.pdbx_description
1 polymer ?
#
loop_
_entity_poly.entity_id
_entity_poly.type
_entity_poly.pdbx_seq_one_letter_code
_entity_poly.pdbx_strand_id
1 'polypeptide(L)'
;MIIVDEKQEPYNMKFTLAACLLGSYAGLAAAATGCQVELLNINQAVVGSGCVPFNYYANIYDSITRAGYTVEANINCGLKFQAGRRIPDGYSLRRAGYC
;
A
#
# COMPACT_ATOMS: atom_id res chain seq x y z
N MET A 1 27.96 18.78 -6.44
CA MET A 1 28.18 20.06 -5.74
C MET A 1 28.30 21.12 -6.81
N ILE A 2 27.23 21.83 -7.10
CA ILE A 2 27.25 22.94 -8.05
C ILE A 2 26.75 24.14 -7.26
N ILE A 3 27.66 25.09 -7.07
CA ILE A 3 27.45 26.35 -6.36
C ILE A 3 26.76 27.27 -7.37
N VAL A 4 25.55 27.72 -7.05
CA VAL A 4 24.88 28.82 -7.77
C VAL A 4 25.08 30.09 -6.94
N ASP A 5 26.06 30.90 -7.34
CA ASP A 5 26.13 32.32 -6.98
C ASP A 5 25.41 33.08 -8.09
N GLU A 6 24.15 33.44 -7.86
CA GLU A 6 23.45 34.38 -8.73
C GLU A 6 22.85 35.49 -7.86
N LYS A 7 23.41 36.68 -8.07
CA LYS A 7 23.17 37.93 -7.35
C LYS A 7 21.69 38.25 -7.21
N GLN A 8 21.29 38.47 -5.96
CA GLN A 8 19.96 38.87 -5.56
C GLN A 8 19.84 40.40 -5.56
N GLU A 9 18.85 40.95 -6.26
CA GLU A 9 18.26 42.25 -5.91
C GLU A 9 16.73 42.26 -6.03
N PRO A 10 16.02 42.97 -5.13
CA PRO A 10 14.62 42.68 -4.81
C PRO A 10 13.67 43.79 -5.26
N TYR A 11 12.51 43.45 -5.85
CA TYR A 11 11.42 44.41 -5.95
C TYR A 11 10.03 43.77 -5.82
N ASN A 12 9.47 44.00 -4.63
CA ASN A 12 8.08 44.39 -4.36
C ASN A 12 6.94 43.51 -4.92
N MET A 13 6.51 42.62 -4.02
CA MET A 13 5.28 41.82 -4.05
C MET A 13 4.01 42.66 -4.28
N LYS A 14 3.37 42.58 -5.46
CA LYS A 14 1.94 42.86 -5.65
C LYS A 14 1.31 42.01 -6.75
N PHE A 15 0.36 41.16 -6.32
CA PHE A 15 -0.73 40.52 -7.07
C PHE A 15 -0.49 40.21 -8.56
N THR A 16 -0.24 38.94 -8.87
CA THR A 16 -0.45 38.42 -10.21
C THR A 16 -1.06 37.02 -10.10
N LEU A 17 -2.27 36.87 -10.65
CA LEU A 17 -2.88 35.58 -10.94
C LEU A 17 -1.86 34.71 -11.69
N ALA A 18 -1.51 33.55 -11.15
CA ALA A 18 -0.92 32.45 -11.91
C ALA A 18 -1.93 31.29 -11.81
N ALA A 19 -2.85 31.12 -12.76
CA ALA A 19 -2.60 30.62 -14.11
C ALA A 19 -1.73 29.35 -14.09
N CYS A 20 -2.43 28.21 -14.06
CA CYS A 20 -2.08 26.96 -14.72
C CYS A 20 -0.61 26.54 -14.72
N LEU A 21 -0.21 25.71 -13.75
CA LEU A 21 0.89 24.77 -13.94
C LEU A 21 0.38 23.36 -13.65
N LEU A 22 -0.14 22.78 -14.73
CA LEU A 22 -0.06 21.37 -15.12
C LEU A 22 0.91 20.55 -14.26
N GLY A 23 0.41 20.05 -13.14
CA GLY A 23 0.96 18.88 -12.47
C GLY A 23 0.09 17.70 -12.83
N SER A 24 0.21 17.22 -14.07
CA SER A 24 -0.40 15.97 -14.52
C SER A 24 0.17 14.84 -13.68
N TYR A 25 -0.40 14.59 -12.50
CA TYR A 25 -0.16 13.37 -11.74
C TYR A 25 -0.89 12.22 -12.46
N ALA A 26 -0.53 11.95 -13.72
CA ALA A 26 -0.64 10.63 -14.31
C ALA A 26 0.50 9.77 -13.72
N GLY A 27 0.49 9.64 -12.39
CA GLY A 27 1.35 8.71 -11.68
C GLY A 27 0.75 7.33 -11.90
N LEU A 28 1.28 6.64 -12.91
CA LEU A 28 1.20 5.21 -13.18
C LEU A 28 0.12 4.50 -12.37
N ALA A 29 -1.03 4.22 -13.00
CA ALA A 29 -1.81 3.06 -12.61
C ALA A 29 -0.90 1.85 -12.86
N ALA A 30 -0.09 1.48 -11.88
CA ALA A 30 0.52 0.17 -11.82
C ALA A 30 -0.64 -0.80 -12.01
N ALA A 31 -0.64 -1.54 -13.11
CA ALA A 31 -1.63 -2.58 -13.32
C ALA A 31 -1.58 -3.42 -12.05
N ALA A 32 -2.68 -3.43 -11.31
CA ALA A 32 -2.79 -4.24 -10.11
C ALA A 32 -2.35 -5.65 -10.51
N THR A 33 -1.34 -6.19 -9.84
CA THR A 33 -0.86 -7.55 -10.06
C THR A 33 -1.37 -8.50 -8.97
N GLY A 34 -2.06 -7.95 -7.97
CA GLY A 34 -2.57 -8.66 -6.82
C GLY A 34 -3.53 -7.86 -5.94
N CYS A 35 -3.69 -8.39 -4.73
CA CYS A 35 -4.59 -7.89 -3.71
C CYS A 35 -3.77 -7.46 -2.51
N GLN A 36 -3.96 -6.21 -2.09
CA GLN A 36 -3.41 -5.75 -0.83
C GLN A 36 -4.26 -6.32 0.30
N VAL A 37 -3.62 -7.10 1.16
CA VAL A 37 -4.26 -7.80 2.26
C VAL A 37 -3.69 -7.34 3.57
N GLU A 38 -4.58 -7.14 4.54
CA GLU A 38 -4.25 -6.89 5.93
C GLU A 38 -4.71 -8.08 6.78
N LEU A 39 -3.82 -8.54 7.64
CA LEU A 39 -4.11 -9.50 8.68
C LEU A 39 -4.53 -8.74 9.92
N LEU A 40 -5.74 -9.01 10.42
CA LEU A 40 -6.26 -8.44 11.66
C LEU A 40 -6.26 -9.48 12.76
N ASN A 41 -5.90 -9.06 13.96
CA ASN A 41 -6.03 -9.89 15.15
C ASN A 41 -7.44 -9.83 15.75
N ILE A 42 -7.63 -10.50 16.89
CA ILE A 42 -8.90 -10.51 17.64
C ILE A 42 -9.42 -9.12 18.03
N ASN A 43 -8.54 -8.12 18.13
CA ASN A 43 -8.90 -6.74 18.46
C ASN A 43 -9.19 -5.89 17.21
N GLN A 44 -9.31 -6.50 16.02
CA GLN A 44 -9.45 -5.80 14.73
C GLN A 44 -8.29 -4.84 14.42
N ALA A 45 -7.12 -5.06 15.04
CA ALA A 45 -5.92 -4.29 14.76
C ALA A 45 -5.13 -4.97 13.63
N VAL A 46 -4.62 -4.17 12.69
CA VAL A 46 -3.77 -4.65 11.60
C VAL A 46 -2.42 -5.06 12.20
N VAL A 47 -2.13 -6.36 12.16
CA VAL A 47 -0.88 -6.94 12.68
C VAL A 47 0.09 -7.31 11.58
N GLY A 48 -0.38 -7.41 10.34
CA GLY A 48 0.45 -7.68 9.17
C GLY A 48 -0.22 -7.16 7.91
N SER A 49 0.58 -6.82 6.90
CA SER A 49 0.07 -6.49 5.58
C SER A 49 1.00 -7.04 4.51
N GLY A 50 0.44 -7.31 3.34
CA GLY A 50 1.20 -7.84 2.22
C GLY A 50 0.40 -7.81 0.92
N CYS A 51 1.14 -7.90 -0.18
CA CYS A 51 0.56 -8.02 -1.51
C CYS A 51 0.47 -9.51 -1.88
N VAL A 52 -0.73 -9.99 -2.15
CA VAL A 52 -0.97 -11.36 -2.62
C VAL A 52 -1.27 -11.33 -4.11
N PRO A 53 -0.46 -11.93 -4.99
CA PRO A 53 -0.73 -11.91 -6.43
C PRO A 53 -2.05 -12.59 -6.78
N PHE A 54 -2.70 -12.16 -7.87
CA PHE A 54 -3.97 -12.74 -8.28
C PHE A 54 -3.87 -14.24 -8.61
N ASN A 55 -4.83 -15.02 -8.12
CA ASN A 55 -4.87 -16.49 -8.25
C ASN A 55 -3.60 -17.19 -7.73
N TYR A 56 -2.92 -16.54 -6.78
CA TYR A 56 -1.71 -17.06 -6.17
C TYR A 56 -1.79 -16.95 -4.64
N TYR A 57 -0.74 -17.43 -3.98
CA TYR A 57 -0.60 -17.37 -2.54
C TYR A 57 0.64 -16.57 -2.15
N ALA A 58 0.55 -15.85 -1.04
CA ALA A 58 1.69 -15.17 -0.44
C ALA A 58 1.66 -15.35 1.08
N ASN A 59 2.83 -15.27 1.71
CA ASN A 59 2.94 -15.32 3.15
C ASN A 59 2.82 -13.91 3.72
N ILE A 60 1.85 -13.71 4.60
CA ILE A 60 1.72 -12.48 5.38
C ILE A 60 2.25 -12.75 6.77
N TYR A 61 3.21 -11.94 7.19
CA TYR A 61 3.83 -12.06 8.50
C TYR A 61 3.10 -11.17 9.49
N ASP A 62 2.78 -11.75 10.64
CA ASP A 62 2.34 -11.00 11.81
C ASP A 62 3.56 -10.35 12.47
N SER A 63 3.54 -9.03 12.56
CA SER A 63 4.62 -8.23 13.15
C SER A 63 4.80 -8.46 14.66
N ILE A 64 3.76 -8.91 15.36
CA ILE A 64 3.74 -9.17 16.80
C ILE A 64 4.32 -10.55 17.09
N THR A 65 3.74 -11.58 16.48
CA THR A 65 4.11 -12.98 16.78
C THR A 65 5.24 -13.51 15.89
N ARG A 66 5.59 -12.79 14.81
CA ARG A 66 6.52 -13.22 13.75
C ARG A 66 6.10 -14.52 13.07
N ALA A 67 4.84 -14.91 13.20
CA ALA A 67 4.26 -16.05 12.51
C ALA A 67 3.92 -15.68 11.06
N GLY A 68 4.21 -16.58 10.13
CA GLY A 68 3.84 -16.45 8.72
C GLY A 68 2.55 -17.21 8.40
N TYR A 69 1.58 -16.50 7.82
CA TYR A 69 0.30 -17.04 7.40
C TYR A 69 0.19 -17.01 5.88
N THR A 70 0.06 -18.19 5.27
CA THR A 70 -0.18 -18.29 3.83
C THR A 70 -1.60 -17.86 3.51
N VAL A 71 -1.74 -16.81 2.71
CA VAL A 71 -3.02 -16.30 2.21
C VAL A 71 -3.08 -16.49 0.71
N GLU A 72 -4.20 -17.01 0.23
CA GLU A 72 -4.51 -17.13 -1.19
C GLU A 72 -5.55 -16.06 -1.56
N ALA A 73 -5.32 -15.40 -2.70
CA ALA A 73 -6.25 -14.43 -3.26
C ALA A 73 -6.68 -14.88 -4.66
N ASN A 74 -7.98 -14.84 -4.94
CA ASN A 74 -8.48 -15.00 -6.31
C ASN A 74 -8.44 -13.67 -7.08
N ILE A 75 -8.80 -13.70 -8.37
CA ILE A 75 -8.80 -12.51 -9.23
C ILE A 75 -9.74 -11.37 -8.76
N ASN A 76 -10.77 -11.69 -7.96
CA ASN A 76 -11.70 -10.72 -7.38
C ASN A 76 -11.26 -10.25 -5.99
N CYS A 77 -10.03 -10.58 -5.57
CA CYS A 77 -9.55 -10.40 -4.20
C CYS A 77 -10.43 -11.04 -3.12
N GLY A 78 -11.03 -12.18 -3.45
CA GLY A 78 -11.56 -13.11 -2.45
C GLY A 78 -10.38 -13.75 -1.72
N LEU A 79 -10.28 -13.46 -0.41
CA LEU A 79 -9.17 -13.86 0.43
C LEU A 79 -9.53 -15.10 1.23
N LYS A 80 -8.61 -16.07 1.27
CA LYS A 80 -8.73 -17.22 2.15
C LYS A 80 -7.36 -17.59 2.69
N PHE A 81 -7.34 -18.13 3.89
CA PHE A 81 -6.14 -18.79 4.38
C PHE A 81 -5.93 -20.12 3.66
N GLN A 82 -4.68 -20.49 3.45
CA GLN A 82 -4.36 -21.80 2.89
C GLN A 82 -4.86 -22.92 3.80
N ALA A 83 -5.49 -23.94 3.19
CA ALA A 83 -5.96 -25.11 3.90
C ALA A 83 -4.81 -25.82 4.63
N GLY A 84 -5.03 -26.23 5.89
CA GLY A 84 -4.07 -27.00 6.69
C GLY A 84 -3.18 -26.18 7.62
N ARG A 85 -3.23 -24.84 7.59
CA ARG A 85 -2.63 -24.01 8.65
C ARG A 85 -3.68 -23.59 9.67
N ARG A 86 -3.40 -23.85 10.94
CA ARG A 86 -4.24 -23.39 12.06
C ARG A 86 -4.05 -21.89 12.22
N ILE A 87 -5.09 -21.12 11.90
CA ILE A 87 -5.15 -19.68 12.14
C ILE A 87 -5.50 -19.48 13.62
N PRO A 88 -4.90 -18.51 14.32
CA PRO A 88 -5.29 -18.19 15.68
C PRO A 88 -6.74 -17.73 15.76
N ASP A 89 -7.44 -18.11 16.82
CA ASP A 89 -8.84 -17.73 17.01
C ASP A 89 -9.01 -16.21 17.04
N GLY A 90 -10.01 -15.70 16.31
CA GLY A 90 -10.31 -14.28 16.19
C GLY A 90 -9.49 -13.51 15.15
N TYR A 91 -8.55 -14.15 14.44
CA TYR A 91 -7.86 -13.50 13.33
C TYR A 91 -8.74 -13.47 12.08
N SER A 92 -8.63 -12.41 11.30
CA SER A 92 -9.37 -12.21 10.06
C SER A 92 -8.51 -11.56 8.99
N LEU A 93 -8.97 -11.63 7.74
CA LEU A 93 -8.33 -10.99 6.59
C LEU A 93 -9.21 -9.85 6.10
N ARG A 94 -8.60 -8.72 5.78
CA ARG A 94 -9.26 -7.60 5.12
C ARG A 94 -8.54 -7.26 3.83
N ARG A 95 -9.34 -6.99 2.79
CA ARG A 95 -8.83 -6.37 1.57
C ARG A 95 -8.67 -4.87 1.82
N ALA A 96 -7.44 -4.38 1.73
CA ALA A 96 -7.14 -2.95 1.85
C ALA A 96 -7.16 -2.25 0.49
N GLY A 97 -6.98 -2.99 -0.61
CA GLY A 97 -6.99 -2.45 -1.96
C GLY A 97 -6.33 -3.38 -2.96
N TYR A 98 -5.83 -2.79 -4.04
CA TYR A 98 -5.03 -3.49 -5.03
C TYR A 98 -3.55 -3.11 -4.89
N CYS A 99 -2.71 -4.06 -5.24
CA CYS A 99 -1.29 -3.97 -5.51
C CYS A 99 -1.08 -4.77 -6.83
#